data_AF-A0A4R0CY53-F1
#
_entry.id   AF-A0A4R0CY53-F1
#
_cell.length_a   1.000
_cell.length_b   1.000
_cell.length_c   1.000
_cell.angle_alpha   90.00
_cell.angle_beta   90.00
_cell.angle_gamma   90.00
#
_symmetry.space_group_name_H-M   'P 1'
#
loop_
_entity.id
_entity.type
_entity.pdbx_description
1 polymer ?
#
loop_
_entity_poly.entity_id
_entity_poly.type
_entity_poly.pdbx_seq_one_letter_code
_entity_poly.pdbx_strand_id
1 'polypeptide(L)'
;MLEVLKNITYRHLFLAQVIALIGTGLITIALALQAYDLARGQAAQVLGIALAIKMIAYIGVAPVASAFAERLPRKKVLVTLDIIRALTALCLPFVTQVWQ
;
A
#
# COMPACT_ATOMS: atom_id res chain seq x y z
N MET A 1 -2.86 -7.44 -28.84
CA MET A 1 -2.99 -7.02 -27.41
C MET A 1 -1.66 -6.58 -26.79
N LEU A 2 -0.52 -7.25 -27.03
CA LEU A 2 0.79 -6.84 -26.46
C LEU A 2 1.40 -5.57 -27.07
N GLU A 3 0.78 -5.02 -28.12
CA GLU A 3 1.29 -3.86 -28.85
C GLU A 3 1.32 -2.57 -28.02
N VAL A 4 0.44 -2.47 -27.02
CA VAL A 4 0.40 -1.35 -26.07
C VAL A 4 1.68 -1.26 -25.23
N LEU A 5 2.40 -2.38 -25.01
CA LEU A 5 3.69 -2.40 -24.31
C LEU A 5 4.86 -1.89 -25.16
N LYS A 6 4.68 -1.65 -26.47
CA LYS A 6 5.70 -0.97 -27.29
C LYS A 6 5.87 0.49 -26.86
N ASN A 7 4.84 1.09 -26.25
CA ASN A 7 4.96 2.42 -25.66
C ASN A 7 5.75 2.34 -24.35
N ILE A 8 6.97 2.90 -24.37
CA ILE A 8 7.92 2.86 -23.25
C ILE A 8 7.32 3.47 -21.98
N THR A 9 6.56 4.57 -22.10
CA THR A 9 5.93 5.23 -20.96
C THR A 9 4.87 4.33 -20.32
N TYR A 10 4.00 3.72 -21.14
CA TYR A 10 2.99 2.79 -20.66
C TYR A 10 3.63 1.56 -20.02
N ARG A 11 4.66 0.99 -20.64
CA ARG A 11 5.38 -0.18 -20.13
C ARG A 11 5.96 0.07 -18.73
N HIS A 12 6.59 1.23 -18.50
CA HIS A 12 7.13 1.57 -17.18
C HIS A 12 6.02 1.74 -16.14
N LEU A 13 4.92 2.44 -16.48
CA LEU A 13 3.79 2.62 -15.56
C LEU A 13 3.13 1.28 -15.21
N PHE A 14 2.94 0.40 -16.20
CA PHE A 14 2.34 -0.91 -16.00
C PHE A 14 3.21 -1.80 -15.11
N LEU A 15 4.52 -1.88 -15.39
CA LEU A 15 5.45 -2.65 -14.55
C LEU A 15 5.52 -2.10 -13.12
N ALA A 16 5.54 -0.77 -12.96
CA ALA A 16 5.47 -0.14 -11.64
C ALA A 16 4.18 -0.56 -10.90
N GLN A 17 3.03 -0.56 -11.59
CA GLN A 17 1.76 -0.97 -11.01
C GLN A 17 1.74 -2.45 -10.62
N VAL A 18 2.30 -3.34 -11.43
CA VAL A 18 2.39 -4.78 -11.12
C VAL A 18 3.23 -4.99 -9.86
N ILE A 19 4.40 -4.36 -9.78
CA ILE A 19 5.28 -4.45 -8.60
C ILE A 19 4.57 -3.85 -7.38
N ALA A 20 3.86 -2.72 -7.55
CA ALA A 20 3.12 -2.09 -6.47
C ALA A 20 1.99 -2.99 -5.93
N LEU A 21 1.28 -3.68 -6.81
CA LEU A 21 0.20 -4.59 -6.44
C LEU A 21 0.74 -5.82 -5.69
N ILE A 22 1.84 -6.40 -6.17
CA ILE A 22 2.53 -7.51 -5.48
C ILE A 22 2.95 -7.07 -4.08
N GLY A 23 3.60 -5.92 -3.95
CA GLY A 23 4.01 -5.37 -2.65
C GLY A 23 2.82 -5.15 -1.71
N THR A 24 1.68 -4.68 -2.23
CA THR A 24 0.46 -4.49 -1.44
C THR A 24 -0.11 -5.81 -0.93
N GLY A 25 -0.09 -6.85 -1.76
CA GLY A 25 -0.46 -8.22 -1.36
C GLY A 25 0.46 -8.75 -0.27
N LEU A 26 1.78 -8.63 -0.45
CA LEU A 26 2.79 -9.09 0.52
C LEU A 26 2.65 -8.38 1.88
N ILE A 27 2.43 -7.06 1.90
CA ILE A 27 2.19 -6.31 3.16
C ILE A 27 0.94 -6.83 3.86
N THR A 28 -0.11 -7.16 3.11
CA THR A 28 -1.36 -7.67 3.70
C THR A 28 -1.16 -9.05 4.34
N ILE A 29 -0.37 -9.92 3.70
CA ILE A 29 0.01 -11.21 4.26
C ILE A 29 0.87 -11.01 5.51
N ALA A 30 1.88 -10.14 5.45
CA ALA A 30 2.75 -9.84 6.59
C ALA A 30 1.97 -9.28 7.78
N LEU A 31 1.01 -8.39 7.54
CA LEU A 31 0.11 -7.85 8.57
C LEU A 31 -0.75 -8.95 9.20
N ALA A 32 -1.26 -9.89 8.41
CA ALA A 32 -2.04 -11.01 8.93
C ALA A 32 -1.20 -11.94 9.82
N LEU A 33 0.04 -12.24 9.41
CA LEU A 33 0.98 -13.04 10.21
C LEU A 33 1.35 -12.30 11.50
N GLN A 34 1.63 -11.00 11.43
CA GLN A 34 1.95 -10.20 12.61
C GLN A 34 0.78 -10.11 13.59
N ALA A 35 -0.46 -9.95 13.10
CA ALA A 35 -1.65 -10.00 13.96
C ALA A 35 -1.80 -11.35 14.65
N TYR A 36 -1.44 -12.45 13.97
CA TYR A 36 -1.41 -13.79 14.55
C TYR A 36 -0.36 -13.92 15.66
N ASP A 37 0.85 -13.44 15.42
CA ASP A 37 1.93 -13.52 16.40
C ASP A 37 1.65 -12.68 17.65
N LEU A 38 1.03 -11.49 17.48
CA LEU A 38 0.74 -10.55 18.57
C LEU A 38 -0.50 -10.89 19.39
N ALA A 39 -1.59 -11.35 18.73
CA ALA A 39 -2.90 -11.48 19.37
C ALA A 39 -3.48 -12.90 19.31
N ARG A 40 -2.80 -13.85 18.64
CA ARG A 40 -3.18 -15.27 18.49
C ARG A 40 -4.68 -15.50 18.36
N GLY A 41 -5.38 -15.84 19.46
CA GLY A 41 -6.82 -16.12 19.48
C GLY A 41 -7.70 -14.95 19.04
N GLN A 42 -7.19 -13.72 19.07
CA GLN A 42 -7.87 -12.50 18.62
C GLN A 42 -7.32 -11.95 17.30
N ALA A 43 -6.44 -12.69 16.60
CA ALA A 43 -5.78 -12.23 15.37
C ALA A 43 -6.76 -11.77 14.28
N ALA A 44 -7.87 -12.49 14.10
CA ALA A 44 -8.91 -12.14 13.14
C ALA A 44 -9.58 -10.80 13.47
N GLN A 45 -9.82 -10.53 14.77
CA GLN A 45 -10.39 -9.26 15.23
C GLN A 45 -9.40 -8.11 15.02
N VAL A 46 -8.13 -8.31 15.41
CA VAL A 46 -7.06 -7.31 15.23
C VAL A 46 -6.85 -6.98 13.75
N LEU A 47 -6.71 -8.00 12.91
CA LEU A 47 -6.56 -7.82 11.46
C LEU A 47 -7.80 -7.15 10.85
N GLY A 48 -9.01 -7.54 11.28
CA GLY A 48 -10.25 -6.94 10.82
C GLY A 48 -10.33 -5.44 11.14
N ILE A 49 -9.97 -5.05 12.36
CA ILE A 49 -9.90 -3.64 12.76
C ILE A 49 -8.82 -2.90 11.94
N ALA A 50 -7.63 -3.50 11.77
CA ALA A 50 -6.56 -2.89 10.97
C ALA A 50 -6.99 -2.65 9.50
N LEU A 51 -7.67 -3.61 8.88
CA LEU A 51 -8.21 -3.47 7.53
C LEU A 51 -9.37 -2.47 7.45
N ALA A 52 -10.22 -2.39 8.48
CA ALA A 52 -11.27 -1.37 8.55
C ALA A 52 -10.67 0.04 8.62
N ILE A 53 -9.65 0.24 9.47
CA ILE A 53 -8.90 1.50 9.55
C ILE A 53 -8.29 1.84 8.20
N LYS A 54 -7.63 0.87 7.53
CA LYS A 54 -7.07 1.05 6.19
C LYS A 54 -8.13 1.53 5.19
N MET A 55 -9.33 0.93 5.21
CA MET A 55 -10.40 1.29 4.28
C MET A 55 -10.94 2.71 4.56
N ILE A 56 -11.12 3.08 5.82
CA ILE A 56 -11.53 4.43 6.20
C ILE A 56 -10.48 5.45 5.75
N ALA A 57 -9.19 5.17 6.00
CA ALA A 57 -8.11 6.00 5.55
C ALA A 57 -8.10 6.16 4.01
N TYR A 58 -8.33 5.08 3.27
CA TYR A 58 -8.40 5.14 1.81
C TYR A 58 -9.55 6.01 1.32
N ILE A 59 -10.76 5.85 1.88
CA ILE A 59 -11.93 6.64 1.50
C ILE A 59 -11.74 8.12 1.86
N GLY A 60 -11.16 8.42 3.02
CA GLY A 60 -10.93 9.79 3.46
C GLY A 60 -9.80 10.51 2.72
N VAL A 61 -8.69 9.81 2.45
CA VAL A 61 -7.50 10.40 1.82
C VAL A 61 -7.63 10.47 0.30
N ALA A 62 -8.33 9.52 -0.35
CA ALA A 62 -8.41 9.49 -1.81
C ALA A 62 -8.99 10.76 -2.46
N PRO A 63 -10.08 11.39 -1.97
CA PRO A 63 -10.60 12.62 -2.53
C PRO A 63 -9.59 13.78 -2.42
N VAL A 64 -8.95 13.90 -1.26
CA VAL A 64 -7.93 14.92 -0.98
C VAL A 64 -6.74 14.72 -1.92
N ALA A 65 -6.20 13.50 -1.97
CA ALA A 65 -5.10 13.16 -2.85
C ALA A 65 -5.44 13.41 -4.33
N SER A 66 -6.67 13.10 -4.76
CA SER A 66 -7.14 13.32 -6.13
C SER A 66 -7.20 14.82 -6.47
N ALA A 67 -7.68 15.65 -5.54
CA ALA A 67 -7.72 17.11 -5.71
C ALA A 67 -6.31 17.73 -5.85
N PHE A 68 -5.32 17.20 -5.12
CA PHE A 68 -3.92 17.64 -5.26
C PHE A 68 -3.21 17.04 -6.48
N ALA A 69 -3.58 15.85 -6.93
CA ALA A 69 -2.94 15.16 -8.05
C ALA A 69 -3.08 15.89 -9.39
N GLU A 70 -4.10 16.75 -9.55
CA GLU A 70 -4.27 17.59 -10.74
C GLU A 70 -3.26 18.74 -10.82
N ARG A 71 -2.76 19.21 -9.68
CA ARG A 71 -1.88 20.38 -9.59
C ARG A 71 -0.39 20.02 -9.50
N LEU A 72 -0.07 18.75 -9.25
CA LEU A 72 1.29 18.29 -8.97
C LEU A 72 1.87 17.44 -10.12
N PRO A 73 3.20 17.42 -10.30
CA PRO A 73 3.85 16.58 -11.30
C PRO A 73 3.67 15.09 -10.95
N ARG A 74 2.75 14.41 -11.65
CA ARG A 74 2.32 13.01 -11.42
C ARG A 74 3.47 12.03 -11.16
N LYS A 75 4.54 12.09 -11.97
CA LYS A 75 5.70 11.20 -11.82
C LYS A 75 6.39 11.36 -10.46
N LYS A 76 6.58 12.60 -9.99
CA LYS A 76 7.22 12.84 -8.69
C LYS A 76 6.33 12.36 -7.56
N VAL A 77 5.02 12.64 -7.63
CA VAL A 77 4.04 12.20 -6.62
C VAL A 77 4.04 10.68 -6.50
N LEU A 78 3.95 9.95 -7.62
CA LEU A 78 3.95 8.48 -7.61
C LEU A 78 5.23 7.91 -7.00
N VAL A 79 6.41 8.44 -7.39
CA VAL A 79 7.68 7.98 -6.83
C VAL A 79 7.78 8.28 -5.33
N THR A 80 7.37 9.47 -4.89
CA THR A 80 7.38 9.82 -3.46
C THR A 80 6.44 8.92 -2.65
N LEU A 81 5.24 8.64 -3.16
CA LEU A 81 4.30 7.73 -2.51
C LEU A 81 4.83 6.30 -2.43
N ASP A 82 5.50 5.82 -3.49
CA ASP A 82 6.15 4.51 -3.47
C ASP A 82 7.31 4.43 -2.47
N ILE A 83 8.11 5.50 -2.35
CA ILE A 83 9.17 5.58 -1.33
C ILE A 83 8.58 5.55 0.07
N ILE A 84 7.55 6.37 0.35
CA ILE A 84 6.86 6.39 1.64
C ILE A 84 6.35 4.99 1.97
N ARG A 85 5.69 4.34 1.01
CA ARG A 85 5.15 2.97 1.16
C ARG A 85 6.25 1.95 1.46
N ALA A 86 7.39 2.03 0.77
CA ALA A 86 8.53 1.16 1.03
C ALA A 86 9.08 1.37 2.44
N LEU A 87 9.22 2.61 2.89
CA LEU A 87 9.64 2.93 4.26
C LEU A 87 8.64 2.38 5.29
N THR A 88 7.34 2.52 5.03
CA THR A 88 6.31 1.97 5.93
C THR A 88 6.40 0.45 6.03
N ALA A 89 6.64 -0.23 4.91
CA ALA A 89 6.83 -1.68 4.89
C ALA A 89 8.09 -2.12 5.64
N LEU A 90 9.18 -1.34 5.57
CA LEU A 90 10.39 -1.60 6.34
C LEU A 90 10.20 -1.42 7.85
N CYS A 91 9.26 -0.56 8.28
CA CYS A 91 8.90 -0.41 9.68
C CYS A 91 8.07 -1.58 10.23
N LEU A 92 7.33 -2.29 9.37
CA LEU A 92 6.43 -3.37 9.77
C LEU A 92 7.10 -4.45 10.66
N PRO A 93 8.28 -5.02 10.35
CA PRO A 93 8.92 -6.03 11.20
C PRO A 93 9.31 -5.52 12.61
N PHE A 94 9.34 -4.21 12.85
CA PHE A 94 9.67 -3.63 14.14
C PHE A 94 8.44 -3.40 15.03
N VAL A 95 7.23 -3.65 14.52
CA VAL A 95 5.99 -3.54 15.28
C VAL A 95 5.90 -4.72 16.25
N THR A 96 5.84 -4.42 17.55
CA THR A 96 5.83 -5.43 18.63
C THR A 96 4.54 -5.40 19.44
N GLN A 97 3.68 -4.41 19.22
CA GLN A 97 2.42 -4.24 19.95
C GLN A 97 1.31 -3.80 19.02
N VAL A 98 0.08 -4.24 19.32
CA VAL A 98 -1.10 -4.06 18.45
C VAL A 98 -1.52 -2.59 18.29
N TRP A 99 -1.18 -1.71 19.25
CA TRP A 99 -1.56 -0.30 19.23
C TRP A 99 -0.58 0.61 18.49
N GLN A 100 0.56 0.07 18.00
CA GLN A 100 1.54 0.82 17.21
C GLN A 100 1.09 0.90 15.75
#